data_AF-G1SI14-F1
#
_entry.id   AF-G1SI14-F1
#
_cell.length_a   1.000
_cell.length_b   1.000
_cell.length_c   1.000
_cell.angle_alpha   90.00
_cell.angle_beta   90.00
_cell.angle_gamma   90.00
#
_symmetry.space_group_name_H-M   'P 1'
#
loop_
_entity.id
_entity.type
_entity.pdbx_description
1 polymer ?
#
loop_
_entity_poly.entity_id
_entity_poly.type
_entity_poly.pdbx_seq_one_letter_code
_entity_poly.pdbx_strand_id
1 'polypeptide(L)'
;MAPGLGSPRRREAGAPHDFSRRPRTARRYRKQSARAAALFGALLERGELFVGQLPPEEVVLAGSQGATRKYKVWMRHRYHSCCNRLAELLAHPSFQVKELALETLMKFVQLEGTHPLEKPKWEDNYLFPRELFKSVVRGLLSPEDDGSLLLSRFREYLEHDDIRYHAMQAATDTVARVTDQHLEVSPTFWNNAFSLLAAVSLPPREPDVCSFYVKRAEPSDKWKVVHLKEHRKAFQAMWLGFLKHKLPLGLYKKVLVILHDSILPHLAQPTLMIDFLTSAYDVGGAVSLLTLQQHYHPEVSKAVSIAPLLELTAYEIFERDLKKKRPEPVPLEFLPPQGLLGRHDSLCSQLFTLS
;
A
#
# COMPACT_ATOMS: atom_id res chain seq x y z
N MET A 1 79.28 -13.39 -7.11
CA MET A 1 78.55 -12.84 -8.30
C MET A 1 77.18 -12.38 -7.83
N ALA A 2 76.81 -11.14 -8.19
CA ALA A 2 75.64 -10.36 -7.74
C ALA A 2 74.28 -10.98 -8.13
N PRO A 3 73.10 -10.32 -7.95
CA PRO A 3 72.53 -9.43 -6.90
C PRO A 3 71.06 -9.84 -6.55
N GLY A 4 70.31 -9.04 -5.75
CA GLY A 4 68.83 -9.03 -5.88
C GLY A 4 68.00 -8.58 -4.67
N LEU A 5 67.59 -7.31 -4.67
CA LEU A 5 66.70 -6.63 -3.71
C LEU A 5 65.24 -7.11 -3.75
N GLY A 6 64.50 -6.94 -2.64
CA GLY A 6 63.03 -6.92 -2.69
C GLY A 6 62.28 -6.97 -1.35
N SER A 7 62.31 -5.89 -0.56
CA SER A 7 61.36 -5.68 0.54
C SER A 7 59.91 -5.54 0.03
N PRO A 8 58.88 -5.99 0.78
CA PRO A 8 57.51 -6.02 0.29
C PRO A 8 56.87 -4.62 0.27
N ARG A 9 56.41 -4.20 -0.92
CA ARG A 9 55.59 -3.00 -1.10
C ARG A 9 54.19 -3.21 -0.52
N ARG A 10 53.75 -2.24 0.28
CA ARG A 10 52.36 -1.97 0.68
C ARG A 10 51.40 -2.21 -0.48
N ARG A 11 50.37 -3.04 -0.28
CA ARG A 11 49.19 -3.05 -1.15
C ARG A 11 48.29 -1.90 -0.72
N GLU A 12 48.32 -0.85 -1.52
CA GLU A 12 47.38 0.26 -1.48
C GLU A 12 45.96 -0.21 -1.84
N ALA A 13 45.01 0.49 -1.24
CA ALA A 13 43.58 0.39 -1.49
C ALA A 13 43.20 0.92 -2.89
N GLY A 14 42.19 0.30 -3.49
CA GLY A 14 41.54 0.70 -4.75
C GLY A 14 40.99 -0.56 -5.42
N ALA A 15 39.75 -0.69 -5.86
CA ALA A 15 38.66 0.25 -6.08
C ALA A 15 37.33 -0.58 -6.12
N PRO A 16 36.15 0.06 -6.22
CA PRO A 16 34.89 -0.49 -5.73
C PRO A 16 34.34 -1.61 -6.60
N HIS A 17 33.54 -2.48 -5.97
CA HIS A 17 32.75 -3.53 -6.62
C HIS A 17 32.01 -2.99 -7.84
N ASP A 18 32.45 -3.46 -9.01
CA ASP A 18 31.85 -3.18 -10.30
C ASP A 18 30.37 -3.64 -10.35
N PHE A 19 29.47 -2.64 -10.38
CA PHE A 19 28.01 -2.81 -10.49
C PHE A 19 27.56 -3.33 -11.88
N SER A 20 28.49 -3.68 -12.77
CA SER A 20 28.26 -4.22 -14.13
C SER A 20 27.61 -5.62 -14.18
N ARG A 21 27.52 -6.38 -13.07
CA ARG A 21 26.91 -7.73 -13.05
C ARG A 21 25.36 -7.78 -13.09
N ARG A 22 24.67 -6.66 -13.30
CA ARG A 22 23.19 -6.55 -13.21
C ARG A 22 22.34 -7.28 -14.28
N PRO A 23 22.74 -7.47 -15.55
CA PRO A 23 21.85 -8.11 -16.55
C PRO A 23 21.81 -9.65 -16.46
N ARG A 24 22.83 -10.29 -15.88
CA ARG A 24 22.90 -11.76 -15.77
C ARG A 24 21.97 -12.30 -14.68
N THR A 25 21.80 -11.58 -13.57
CA THR A 25 20.90 -11.94 -12.48
C THR A 25 19.44 -11.79 -12.90
N ALA A 26 19.05 -10.66 -13.49
CA ALA A 26 17.69 -10.44 -14.01
C ALA A 26 17.29 -11.50 -15.05
N ARG A 27 18.18 -11.84 -16.00
CA ARG A 27 17.94 -12.91 -16.97
C ARG A 27 17.75 -14.29 -16.31
N ARG A 28 18.46 -14.56 -15.22
CA ARG A 28 18.30 -15.80 -14.43
C ARG A 28 16.95 -15.83 -13.73
N TYR A 29 16.57 -14.76 -13.04
CA TYR A 29 15.25 -14.65 -12.40
C TYR A 29 14.13 -14.80 -13.43
N ARG A 30 14.24 -14.16 -14.60
CA ARG A 30 13.26 -14.29 -15.68
C ARG A 30 13.07 -15.73 -16.13
N LYS A 31 14.17 -16.47 -16.35
CA LYS A 31 14.11 -17.90 -16.71
C LYS A 31 13.49 -18.74 -15.59
N GLN A 32 13.84 -18.48 -14.34
CA GLN A 32 13.32 -19.22 -13.19
C GLN A 32 11.83 -18.94 -12.98
N SER A 33 11.41 -17.69 -13.02
CA SER A 33 10.02 -17.26 -12.88
C SER A 33 9.15 -17.84 -13.99
N ALA A 34 9.61 -17.79 -15.25
CA ALA A 34 8.90 -18.39 -16.37
C ALA A 34 8.72 -19.92 -16.22
N ARG A 35 9.76 -20.62 -15.73
CA ARG A 35 9.68 -22.06 -15.45
C ARG A 35 8.73 -22.37 -14.29
N ALA A 36 8.79 -21.60 -13.20
CA ALA A 36 7.88 -21.77 -12.07
C ALA A 36 6.43 -21.51 -12.48
N ALA A 37 6.19 -20.43 -13.25
CA ALA A 37 4.88 -20.11 -13.81
C ALA A 37 4.34 -21.22 -14.70
N ALA A 38 5.17 -21.79 -15.57
CA ALA A 38 4.77 -22.90 -16.45
C ALA A 38 4.50 -24.19 -15.66
N LEU A 39 5.37 -24.54 -14.71
CA LEU A 39 5.24 -25.74 -13.89
C LEU A 39 3.98 -25.68 -13.02
N PHE A 40 3.86 -24.64 -12.19
CA PHE A 40 2.72 -24.51 -11.27
C PHE A 40 1.42 -24.20 -12.00
N GLY A 41 1.47 -23.52 -13.16
CA GLY A 41 0.30 -23.37 -14.03
C GLY A 41 -0.22 -24.71 -14.52
N ALA A 42 0.66 -25.57 -15.06
CA ALA A 42 0.26 -26.91 -15.49
C ALA A 42 -0.27 -27.77 -14.33
N LEU A 43 0.33 -27.65 -13.13
CA LEU A 43 -0.13 -28.38 -11.94
C LEU A 43 -1.50 -27.92 -11.42
N LEU A 44 -1.78 -26.62 -11.49
CA LEU A 44 -3.08 -26.03 -11.13
C LEU A 44 -4.15 -26.50 -12.14
N GLU A 45 -3.88 -26.39 -13.44
CA GLU A 45 -4.79 -26.82 -14.50
C GLU A 45 -5.14 -28.31 -14.42
N ARG A 46 -4.16 -29.15 -14.06
CA ARG A 46 -4.36 -30.61 -13.89
C ARG A 46 -4.96 -31.00 -12.54
N GLY A 47 -5.14 -30.08 -11.61
CA GLY A 47 -5.63 -30.38 -10.26
C GLY A 47 -4.67 -31.28 -9.46
N GLU A 48 -3.36 -31.16 -9.70
CA GLU A 48 -2.32 -31.96 -9.03
C GLU A 48 -1.91 -31.38 -7.67
N LEU A 49 -2.36 -30.18 -7.34
CA LEU A 49 -2.19 -29.59 -6.00
C LEU A 49 -3.30 -30.04 -5.05
N PHE A 50 -2.98 -30.12 -3.76
CA PHE A 50 -3.97 -30.46 -2.73
C PHE A 50 -5.04 -29.36 -2.63
N VAL A 51 -6.32 -29.73 -2.51
CA VAL A 51 -7.45 -28.78 -2.39
C VAL A 51 -8.09 -28.92 -0.99
N GLY A 52 -8.29 -27.78 -0.31
CA GLY A 52 -8.78 -27.70 1.07
C GLY A 52 -7.76 -27.08 2.04
N GLN A 53 -8.04 -27.17 3.33
CA GLN A 53 -7.15 -26.64 4.36
C GLN A 53 -5.82 -27.40 4.37
N LEU A 54 -4.71 -26.70 4.12
CA LEU A 54 -3.39 -27.30 3.98
C LEU A 54 -2.91 -27.84 5.34
N PRO A 55 -2.75 -29.16 5.50
CA PRO A 55 -2.19 -29.72 6.72
C PRO A 55 -0.68 -29.43 6.84
N PRO A 56 -0.12 -29.39 8.07
CA PRO A 56 1.32 -29.26 8.28
C PRO A 56 2.10 -30.38 7.56
N GLU A 57 3.22 -30.02 6.94
CA GLU A 57 4.01 -30.94 6.11
C GLU A 57 4.49 -32.17 6.91
N GLU A 58 4.96 -31.95 8.14
CA GLU A 58 5.49 -32.97 9.05
C GLU A 58 4.44 -34.06 9.37
N VAL A 59 3.20 -33.65 9.63
CA VAL A 59 2.10 -34.54 10.00
C VAL A 59 1.68 -35.43 8.84
N VAL A 60 1.69 -34.91 7.61
CA VAL A 60 1.28 -35.66 6.42
C VAL A 60 2.36 -36.63 5.95
N LEU A 61 3.63 -36.24 6.07
CA LEU A 61 4.73 -37.12 5.70
C LEU A 61 4.85 -38.32 6.65
N ALA A 62 4.60 -38.12 7.94
CA ALA A 62 4.63 -39.17 8.97
C ALA A 62 3.39 -40.09 8.97
N GLY A 63 2.23 -39.65 8.47
CA GLY A 63 0.99 -40.43 8.50
C GLY A 63 0.93 -41.60 7.50
N SER A 64 -0.01 -42.52 7.69
CA SER A 64 -0.26 -43.71 6.85
C SER A 64 -0.99 -43.42 5.52
N GLN A 65 -0.97 -42.17 5.06
CA GLN A 65 -1.77 -41.75 3.91
C GLN A 65 -1.18 -42.19 2.58
N GLY A 66 -2.03 -42.40 1.56
CA GLY A 66 -1.60 -42.82 0.23
C GLY A 66 -0.59 -41.86 -0.41
N ALA A 67 0.38 -42.40 -1.15
CA ALA A 67 1.48 -41.67 -1.76
C ALA A 67 1.00 -40.47 -2.60
N THR A 68 -0.09 -40.62 -3.36
CA THR A 68 -0.69 -39.56 -4.16
C THR A 68 -1.13 -38.37 -3.30
N ARG A 69 -1.76 -38.63 -2.15
CA ARG A 69 -2.19 -37.54 -1.25
C ARG A 69 -1.00 -36.81 -0.66
N LYS A 70 0.04 -37.54 -0.23
CA LYS A 70 1.29 -36.96 0.27
C LYS A 70 1.95 -36.06 -0.78
N TYR A 71 2.04 -36.55 -2.03
CA TYR A 71 2.56 -35.78 -3.16
C TYR A 71 1.80 -34.46 -3.37
N LYS A 72 0.46 -34.51 -3.45
CA LYS A 72 -0.35 -33.29 -3.68
C LYS A 72 -0.18 -32.25 -2.55
N VAL A 73 -0.08 -32.70 -1.30
CA VAL A 73 0.15 -31.83 -0.13
C VAL A 73 1.54 -31.20 -0.20
N TRP A 74 2.56 -32.03 -0.46
CA TRP A 74 3.94 -31.57 -0.60
C TRP A 74 4.07 -30.54 -1.73
N MET A 75 3.49 -30.81 -2.89
CA MET A 75 3.50 -29.88 -4.02
C MET A 75 2.82 -28.55 -3.69
N ARG A 76 1.75 -28.56 -2.89
CA ARG A 76 1.11 -27.32 -2.43
C ARG A 76 2.00 -26.51 -1.48
N HIS A 77 2.76 -27.15 -0.59
CA HIS A 77 3.77 -26.46 0.23
C HIS A 77 4.88 -25.83 -0.63
N ARG A 78 5.32 -26.52 -1.69
CA ARG A 78 6.31 -25.97 -2.63
C ARG A 78 5.75 -24.79 -3.43
N TYR A 79 4.48 -24.85 -3.84
CA TYR A 79 3.78 -23.72 -4.45
C TYR A 79 3.72 -22.51 -3.52
N HIS A 80 3.27 -22.68 -2.26
CA HIS A 80 3.26 -21.60 -1.27
C HIS A 80 4.67 -21.02 -1.02
N SER A 81 5.68 -21.89 -0.92
CA SER A 81 7.08 -21.45 -0.78
C SER A 81 7.53 -20.60 -1.98
N CYS A 82 7.12 -20.97 -3.19
CA CYS A 82 7.39 -20.19 -4.39
C CYS A 82 6.69 -18.83 -4.35
N CYS A 83 5.42 -18.77 -3.96
CA CYS A 83 4.67 -17.53 -3.83
C CYS A 83 5.30 -16.59 -2.80
N ASN A 84 5.70 -17.11 -1.64
CA ASN A 84 6.39 -16.34 -0.61
C ASN A 84 7.72 -15.78 -1.13
N ARG A 85 8.51 -16.59 -1.84
CA ARG A 85 9.77 -16.14 -2.43
C ARG A 85 9.56 -15.06 -3.50
N LEU A 86 8.50 -15.16 -4.31
CA LEU A 86 8.15 -14.12 -5.26
C LEU A 86 7.71 -12.83 -4.56
N ALA A 87 6.95 -12.94 -3.46
CA ALA A 87 6.56 -11.78 -2.65
C ALA A 87 7.79 -11.07 -2.03
N GLU A 88 8.79 -11.82 -1.55
CA GLU A 88 10.07 -11.26 -1.09
C GLU A 88 10.81 -10.50 -2.23
N LEU A 89 10.73 -11.00 -3.47
CA LEU A 89 11.37 -10.35 -4.62
C LEU A 89 10.73 -9.00 -5.00
N LEU A 90 9.54 -8.66 -4.47
CA LEU A 90 8.96 -7.32 -4.62
C LEU A 90 9.78 -6.24 -3.88
N ALA A 91 10.60 -6.63 -2.90
CA ALA A 91 11.56 -5.75 -2.21
C ALA A 91 12.98 -5.80 -2.83
N HIS A 92 13.15 -6.44 -3.99
CA HIS A 92 14.48 -6.58 -4.61
C HIS A 92 14.98 -5.24 -5.20
N PRO A 93 16.25 -4.84 -5.03
CA PRO A 93 16.75 -3.52 -5.47
C PRO A 93 16.66 -3.24 -6.97
N SER A 94 16.52 -4.27 -7.81
CA SER A 94 16.33 -4.13 -9.25
C SER A 94 14.85 -4.13 -9.62
N PHE A 95 14.38 -3.03 -10.22
CA PHE A 95 13.01 -2.89 -10.72
C PHE A 95 12.59 -4.01 -11.69
N GLN A 96 13.47 -4.43 -12.60
CA GLN A 96 13.17 -5.54 -13.53
C GLN A 96 12.81 -6.85 -12.81
N VAL A 97 13.38 -7.08 -11.62
CA VAL A 97 13.07 -8.25 -10.81
C VAL A 97 11.76 -8.05 -10.04
N LYS A 98 11.49 -6.84 -9.53
CA LYS A 98 10.21 -6.48 -8.89
C LYS A 98 9.04 -6.64 -9.86
N GLU A 99 9.17 -6.08 -11.06
CA GLU A 99 8.17 -6.15 -12.12
C GLU A 99 7.87 -7.60 -12.52
N LEU A 100 8.92 -8.39 -12.78
CA LEU A 100 8.77 -9.81 -13.09
C LEU A 100 8.07 -10.59 -11.95
N ALA A 101 8.43 -10.30 -10.70
CA ALA A 101 7.81 -10.94 -9.54
C ALA A 101 6.31 -10.59 -9.45
N LEU A 102 5.96 -9.32 -9.67
CA LEU A 102 4.56 -8.86 -9.70
C LEU A 102 3.77 -9.56 -10.82
N GLU A 103 4.28 -9.55 -12.05
CA GLU A 103 3.63 -10.22 -13.19
C GLU A 103 3.40 -11.71 -12.93
N THR A 104 4.39 -12.37 -12.32
CA THR A 104 4.31 -13.81 -12.02
C THR A 104 3.29 -14.08 -10.91
N LEU A 105 3.28 -13.27 -9.85
CA LEU A 105 2.30 -13.38 -8.77
C LEU A 105 0.87 -13.12 -9.28
N MET A 106 0.67 -12.11 -10.13
CA MET A 106 -0.63 -11.84 -10.73
C MET A 106 -1.09 -12.98 -11.63
N LYS A 107 -0.18 -13.60 -12.39
CA LYS A 107 -0.48 -14.82 -13.14
C LYS A 107 -0.90 -15.99 -12.22
N PHE A 108 -0.27 -16.14 -11.06
CA PHE A 108 -0.71 -17.14 -10.07
C PHE A 108 -2.07 -16.80 -9.46
N VAL A 109 -2.36 -15.53 -9.19
CA VAL A 109 -3.70 -15.08 -8.77
C VAL A 109 -4.75 -15.45 -9.83
N GLN A 110 -4.45 -15.27 -11.11
CA GLN A 110 -5.34 -15.66 -12.19
C GLN A 110 -5.58 -17.18 -12.20
N LEU A 111 -4.50 -17.98 -12.18
CA LEU A 111 -4.55 -19.44 -12.27
C LEU A 111 -5.20 -20.08 -11.04
N GLU A 112 -4.91 -19.57 -9.84
CA GLU A 112 -5.54 -20.05 -8.61
C GLU A 112 -7.01 -19.60 -8.51
N GLY A 113 -7.34 -18.46 -9.10
CA GLY A 113 -8.72 -18.01 -9.25
C GLY A 113 -9.55 -18.88 -10.21
N THR A 114 -8.94 -19.41 -11.27
CA THR A 114 -9.60 -20.33 -12.23
C THR A 114 -9.58 -21.78 -11.77
N HIS A 115 -8.55 -22.17 -11.01
CA HIS A 115 -8.41 -23.51 -10.41
C HIS A 115 -8.26 -23.38 -8.88
N PRO A 116 -9.37 -23.16 -8.15
CA PRO A 116 -9.33 -22.90 -6.72
C PRO A 116 -8.68 -24.02 -5.91
N LEU A 117 -7.79 -23.63 -5.02
CA LEU A 117 -7.18 -24.52 -4.03
C LEU A 117 -8.04 -24.70 -2.77
N GLU A 118 -9.22 -24.08 -2.74
CA GLU A 118 -10.22 -24.24 -1.71
C GLU A 118 -11.45 -24.95 -2.30
N LYS A 119 -12.09 -25.80 -1.50
CA LYS A 119 -13.33 -26.43 -1.94
C LYS A 119 -14.44 -25.37 -1.88
N PRO A 120 -15.27 -25.23 -2.93
CA PRO A 120 -16.46 -24.40 -2.84
C PRO A 120 -17.30 -24.97 -1.71
N LYS A 121 -17.77 -24.09 -0.82
CA LYS A 121 -18.70 -24.55 0.20
C LYS A 121 -19.99 -25.00 -0.50
N TRP A 122 -20.49 -24.20 -1.45
CA TRP A 122 -21.79 -24.36 -2.13
C TRP A 122 -21.62 -24.11 -3.65
N GLU A 123 -22.59 -24.51 -4.51
CA GLU A 123 -22.45 -24.54 -5.99
C GLU A 123 -22.12 -23.19 -6.66
N ASP A 124 -22.58 -22.07 -6.09
CA ASP A 124 -22.30 -20.71 -6.60
C ASP A 124 -21.20 -19.96 -5.83
N ASN A 125 -20.29 -20.67 -5.14
CA ASN A 125 -19.35 -19.99 -4.26
C ASN A 125 -18.29 -19.20 -5.02
N TYR A 126 -18.25 -17.88 -4.80
CA TYR A 126 -17.18 -17.03 -5.30
C TYR A 126 -15.87 -17.33 -4.55
N LEU A 127 -14.90 -17.95 -5.23
CA LEU A 127 -13.59 -18.26 -4.67
C LEU A 127 -12.51 -17.37 -5.26
N PHE A 128 -11.79 -16.59 -4.45
CA PHE A 128 -10.68 -15.77 -4.90
C PHE A 128 -9.46 -16.07 -4.03
N PRO A 129 -8.23 -16.12 -4.58
CA PRO A 129 -7.02 -16.44 -3.81
C PRO A 129 -6.59 -15.26 -2.92
N ARG A 130 -7.39 -14.99 -1.89
CA ARG A 130 -7.26 -13.82 -1.01
C ARG A 130 -5.91 -13.76 -0.32
N GLU A 131 -5.40 -14.87 0.17
CA GLU A 131 -4.12 -14.89 0.91
C GLU A 131 -2.91 -14.63 0.00
N LEU A 132 -2.92 -15.19 -1.21
CA LEU A 132 -1.91 -14.89 -2.22
C LEU A 132 -1.96 -13.42 -2.61
N PHE A 133 -3.15 -12.91 -2.92
CA PHE A 133 -3.33 -11.52 -3.35
C PHE A 133 -3.00 -10.52 -2.24
N LYS A 134 -3.32 -10.82 -0.97
CA LYS A 134 -2.87 -10.04 0.19
C LYS A 134 -1.35 -9.95 0.26
N SER A 135 -0.64 -11.02 -0.09
CA SER A 135 0.82 -11.02 -0.13
C SER A 135 1.37 -10.10 -1.23
N VAL A 136 0.68 -10.00 -2.38
CA VAL A 136 0.99 -9.02 -3.43
C VAL A 136 0.83 -7.60 -2.91
N VAL A 137 -0.33 -7.28 -2.33
CA VAL A 137 -0.62 -5.92 -1.83
C VAL A 137 0.34 -5.52 -0.71
N ARG A 138 0.72 -6.44 0.19
CA ARG A 138 1.75 -6.18 1.20
C ARG A 138 3.11 -5.84 0.59
N GLY A 139 3.50 -6.53 -0.48
CA GLY A 139 4.75 -6.23 -1.19
C GLY A 139 4.71 -4.89 -1.92
N LEU A 140 3.55 -4.47 -2.44
CA LEU A 140 3.34 -3.15 -3.05
C LEU A 140 3.41 -2.03 -2.01
N LEU A 141 2.93 -2.28 -0.79
CA LEU A 141 2.92 -1.34 0.32
C LEU A 141 4.15 -1.53 1.24
N SER A 142 5.33 -1.69 0.64
CA SER A 142 6.58 -1.81 1.42
C SER A 142 6.82 -0.55 2.27
N PRO A 143 7.23 -0.69 3.54
CA PRO A 143 7.57 0.47 4.38
C PRO A 143 8.97 1.03 4.11
N GLU A 144 9.84 0.25 3.45
CA GLU A 144 11.26 0.59 3.23
C GLU A 144 11.50 1.19 1.83
N ASP A 145 10.85 0.62 0.81
CA ASP A 145 11.10 0.96 -0.60
C ASP A 145 9.99 1.86 -1.18
N ASP A 146 10.39 2.80 -2.04
CA ASP A 146 9.42 3.50 -2.89
C ASP A 146 8.77 2.53 -3.89
N GLY A 147 7.43 2.43 -3.80
CA GLY A 147 6.59 1.55 -4.61
C GLY A 147 6.03 2.22 -5.85
N SER A 148 6.29 3.53 -6.08
CA SER A 148 5.68 4.33 -7.14
C SER A 148 5.65 3.67 -8.52
N LEU A 149 6.80 3.19 -9.01
CA LEU A 149 6.91 2.53 -10.31
C LEU A 149 6.14 1.20 -10.37
N LEU A 150 6.20 0.42 -9.29
CA LEU A 150 5.55 -0.89 -9.22
C LEU A 150 4.02 -0.74 -9.12
N LEU A 151 3.55 0.26 -8.35
CA LEU A 151 2.15 0.67 -8.28
C LEU A 151 1.64 1.18 -9.63
N SER A 152 2.47 1.91 -10.39
CA SER A 152 2.11 2.33 -11.75
C SER A 152 1.90 1.14 -12.69
N ARG A 153 2.72 0.08 -12.59
CA ARG A 153 2.49 -1.17 -13.34
C ARG A 153 1.25 -1.90 -12.82
N PHE A 154 1.07 -1.94 -11.50
CA PHE A 154 -0.08 -2.60 -10.88
C PHE A 154 -1.43 -1.96 -11.25
N ARG A 155 -1.44 -0.66 -11.54
CA ARG A 155 -2.64 0.08 -11.95
C ARG A 155 -3.36 -0.55 -13.14
N GLU A 156 -2.64 -1.17 -14.07
CA GLU A 156 -3.23 -1.90 -15.21
C GLU A 156 -4.20 -3.00 -14.73
N TYR A 157 -3.90 -3.66 -13.60
CA TYR A 157 -4.78 -4.70 -13.05
C TYR A 157 -6.01 -4.12 -12.32
N LEU A 158 -5.96 -2.87 -11.85
CA LEU A 158 -7.10 -2.21 -11.18
C LEU A 158 -8.24 -1.84 -12.15
N GLU A 159 -8.02 -2.00 -13.46
CA GLU A 159 -9.08 -1.91 -14.47
C GLU A 159 -10.12 -3.03 -14.29
N HIS A 160 -9.72 -4.17 -13.71
CA HIS A 160 -10.61 -5.29 -13.44
C HIS A 160 -11.35 -5.13 -12.10
N ASP A 161 -12.66 -5.41 -12.10
CA ASP A 161 -13.53 -5.17 -10.95
C ASP A 161 -13.21 -6.10 -9.77
N ASP A 162 -12.86 -7.35 -10.04
CA ASP A 162 -12.46 -8.32 -9.01
C ASP A 162 -11.16 -7.92 -8.31
N ILE A 163 -10.15 -7.51 -9.09
CA ILE A 163 -8.89 -7.01 -8.56
C ILE A 163 -9.10 -5.73 -7.77
N ARG A 164 -9.90 -4.79 -8.29
CA ARG A 164 -10.22 -3.53 -7.59
C ARG A 164 -10.88 -3.79 -6.25
N TYR A 165 -11.92 -4.63 -6.23
CA TYR A 165 -12.64 -5.00 -5.01
C TYR A 165 -11.72 -5.60 -3.95
N HIS A 166 -10.90 -6.57 -4.36
CA HIS A 166 -9.98 -7.23 -3.44
C HIS A 166 -8.78 -6.36 -3.06
N ALA A 167 -8.34 -5.45 -3.92
CA ALA A 167 -7.28 -4.49 -3.61
C ALA A 167 -7.71 -3.56 -2.49
N MET A 168 -8.95 -3.07 -2.52
CA MET A 168 -9.50 -2.23 -1.43
C MET A 168 -9.52 -2.97 -0.09
N GLN A 169 -9.98 -4.23 -0.09
CA GLN A 169 -10.01 -5.06 1.12
C GLN A 169 -8.59 -5.35 1.64
N ALA A 170 -7.69 -5.78 0.75
CA ALA A 170 -6.31 -6.12 1.12
C ALA A 170 -5.50 -4.89 1.57
N ALA A 171 -5.73 -3.71 0.98
CA ALA A 171 -5.13 -2.46 1.40
C ALA A 171 -5.60 -2.07 2.80
N THR A 172 -6.91 -2.15 3.07
CA THR A 172 -7.49 -1.90 4.41
C THR A 172 -6.86 -2.82 5.45
N ASP A 173 -6.82 -4.12 5.18
CA ASP A 173 -6.21 -5.12 6.07
C ASP A 173 -4.71 -4.86 6.28
N THR A 174 -4.00 -4.41 5.25
CA THR A 174 -2.55 -4.16 5.32
C THR A 174 -2.24 -2.91 6.13
N VAL A 175 -2.98 -1.82 5.92
CA VAL A 175 -2.84 -0.58 6.71
C VAL A 175 -3.09 -0.89 8.18
N ALA A 176 -4.21 -1.54 8.52
CA ALA A 176 -4.54 -1.92 9.89
C ALA A 176 -3.42 -2.75 10.53
N ARG A 177 -2.94 -3.79 9.83
CA ARG A 177 -1.85 -4.63 10.34
C ARG A 177 -0.56 -3.86 10.60
N VAL A 178 -0.14 -2.98 9.70
CA VAL A 178 1.11 -2.23 9.84
C VAL A 178 1.00 -1.22 10.98
N THR A 179 -0.15 -0.54 11.11
CA THR A 179 -0.37 0.44 12.18
C THR A 179 -0.55 -0.21 13.55
N ASP A 180 -1.07 -1.44 13.62
CA ASP A 180 -1.20 -2.18 14.87
C ASP A 180 0.15 -2.76 15.34
N GLN A 181 1.05 -3.06 14.39
CA GLN A 181 2.36 -3.65 14.67
C GLN A 181 3.44 -2.61 14.99
N HIS A 182 3.31 -1.38 14.47
CA HIS A 182 4.33 -0.35 14.59
C HIS A 182 3.77 0.94 15.21
N LEU A 183 4.42 1.42 16.26
CA LEU A 183 4.09 2.69 16.92
C LEU A 183 4.28 3.91 15.99
N GLU A 184 5.31 3.86 15.15
CA GLU A 184 5.59 4.87 14.13
C GLU A 184 5.76 4.19 12.78
N VAL A 185 4.95 4.63 11.81
CA VAL A 185 4.91 4.07 10.46
C VAL A 185 5.68 4.98 9.51
N SER A 186 6.59 4.39 8.73
CA SER A 186 7.45 5.08 7.77
C SER A 186 6.65 5.98 6.81
N PRO A 187 7.13 7.20 6.49
CA PRO A 187 6.52 8.05 5.46
C PRO A 187 6.41 7.37 4.10
N THR A 188 7.36 6.47 3.76
CA THR A 188 7.35 5.71 2.50
C THR A 188 6.12 4.80 2.42
N PHE A 189 5.78 4.12 3.52
CA PHE A 189 4.56 3.30 3.59
C PHE A 189 3.31 4.13 3.30
N TRP A 190 3.18 5.29 3.93
CA TRP A 190 2.02 6.16 3.75
C TRP A 190 1.91 6.69 2.32
N ASN A 191 3.05 7.03 1.69
CA ASN A 191 3.06 7.43 0.27
C ASN A 191 2.64 6.27 -0.64
N ASN A 192 3.17 5.06 -0.43
CA ASN A 192 2.79 3.88 -1.20
C ASN A 192 1.29 3.56 -1.03
N ALA A 193 0.79 3.63 0.20
CA ALA A 193 -0.63 3.42 0.51
C ALA A 193 -1.50 4.47 -0.18
N PHE A 194 -1.16 5.76 -0.06
CA PHE A 194 -1.88 6.82 -0.77
C PHE A 194 -1.86 6.61 -2.28
N SER A 195 -0.71 6.25 -2.87
CA SER A 195 -0.58 5.98 -4.30
C SER A 195 -1.46 4.82 -4.77
N LEU A 196 -1.58 3.74 -3.98
CA LEU A 196 -2.51 2.66 -4.28
C LEU A 196 -3.98 3.11 -4.17
N LEU A 197 -4.34 3.79 -3.07
CA LEU A 197 -5.69 4.27 -2.81
C LEU A 197 -6.17 5.25 -3.88
N ALA A 198 -5.32 6.20 -4.27
CA ALA A 198 -5.61 7.18 -5.31
C ALA A 198 -5.67 6.56 -6.72
N ALA A 199 -5.03 5.41 -6.94
CA ALA A 199 -5.12 4.69 -8.21
C ALA A 199 -6.44 3.92 -8.37
N VAL A 200 -7.16 3.66 -7.28
CA VAL A 200 -8.47 3.00 -7.32
C VAL A 200 -9.54 3.99 -7.76
N SER A 201 -10.03 3.83 -8.99
CA SER A 201 -11.18 4.56 -9.52
C SER A 201 -12.42 3.68 -9.58
N LEU A 202 -13.58 4.18 -9.12
CA LEU A 202 -14.85 3.47 -9.24
C LEU A 202 -15.71 4.07 -10.37
N PRO A 203 -16.45 3.25 -11.13
CA PRO A 203 -17.39 3.78 -12.10
C PRO A 203 -18.53 4.55 -11.40
N PRO A 204 -19.03 5.65 -11.99
CA PRO A 204 -20.09 6.46 -11.38
C PRO A 204 -21.44 5.73 -11.34
N ARG A 205 -21.66 4.79 -12.28
CA ARG A 205 -22.88 3.98 -12.41
C ARG A 205 -22.51 2.50 -12.38
N GLU A 206 -23.50 1.64 -12.08
CA GLU A 206 -23.32 0.20 -12.18
C GLU A 206 -22.95 -0.15 -13.62
N PRO A 207 -21.82 -0.86 -13.84
CA PRO A 207 -21.41 -1.23 -15.19
C PRO A 207 -22.38 -2.27 -15.75
N ASP A 208 -22.76 -2.12 -17.02
CA ASP A 208 -23.61 -3.10 -17.72
C ASP A 208 -22.92 -4.47 -17.84
N VAL A 209 -21.58 -4.48 -17.82
CA VAL A 209 -20.74 -5.70 -17.86
C VAL A 209 -19.59 -5.55 -16.88
N CYS A 210 -19.41 -6.54 -16.00
CA CYS A 210 -18.24 -6.63 -15.13
C CYS A 210 -17.03 -7.15 -15.90
N SER A 211 -15.88 -6.48 -15.76
CA SER A 211 -14.60 -6.92 -16.32
C SER A 211 -13.78 -7.63 -15.24
N PHE A 212 -13.75 -8.96 -15.27
CA PHE A 212 -12.97 -9.75 -14.30
C PHE A 212 -11.62 -10.19 -14.86
N TYR A 213 -10.58 -10.07 -14.04
CA TYR A 213 -9.24 -10.58 -14.33
C TYR A 213 -9.22 -12.11 -14.28
N VAL A 214 -9.91 -12.68 -13.30
CA VAL A 214 -10.15 -14.12 -13.20
C VAL A 214 -11.35 -14.47 -14.07
N LYS A 215 -11.08 -14.99 -15.26
CA LYS A 215 -12.13 -15.38 -16.23
C LYS A 215 -13.05 -16.45 -15.65
N ARG A 216 -14.36 -16.23 -15.79
CA ARG A 216 -15.42 -17.18 -15.39
C ARG A 216 -16.51 -17.23 -16.44
N ALA A 217 -17.24 -18.34 -16.48
CA ALA A 217 -18.29 -18.58 -17.45
C ALA A 217 -19.42 -17.54 -17.31
N GLU A 218 -19.98 -17.36 -16.11
CA GLU A 218 -21.04 -16.38 -15.85
C GLU A 218 -20.91 -15.80 -14.43
N PRO A 219 -21.01 -14.46 -14.26
CA PRO A 219 -21.09 -13.84 -12.95
C PRO A 219 -22.44 -14.14 -12.28
N SER A 220 -22.42 -14.52 -11.01
CA SER A 220 -23.65 -14.71 -10.23
C SER A 220 -24.03 -13.43 -9.48
N ASP A 221 -25.31 -13.06 -9.50
CA ASP A 221 -25.87 -11.96 -8.72
C ASP A 221 -25.69 -12.12 -7.20
N LYS A 222 -25.36 -13.33 -6.71
CA LYS A 222 -25.06 -13.54 -5.30
C LYS A 222 -23.67 -12.99 -4.91
N TRP A 223 -22.82 -12.67 -5.88
CA TRP A 223 -21.44 -12.29 -5.65
C TRP A 223 -21.32 -10.81 -5.33
N LYS A 224 -20.82 -10.49 -4.13
CA LYS A 224 -20.55 -9.10 -3.70
C LYS A 224 -19.66 -8.32 -4.69
N VAL A 225 -18.77 -9.01 -5.40
CA VAL A 225 -17.82 -8.42 -6.34
C VAL A 225 -18.51 -7.83 -7.59
N VAL A 226 -19.73 -8.26 -7.90
CA VAL A 226 -20.53 -7.74 -9.03
C VAL A 226 -21.22 -6.42 -8.66
N HIS A 227 -21.57 -6.24 -7.38
CA HIS A 227 -22.41 -5.12 -6.93
C HIS A 227 -21.60 -3.86 -6.64
N LEU A 228 -21.86 -2.77 -7.38
CA LEU A 228 -21.21 -1.48 -7.14
C LEU A 228 -21.42 -0.98 -5.70
N LYS A 229 -22.58 -1.25 -5.10
CA LYS A 229 -22.86 -0.91 -3.69
C LYS A 229 -21.82 -1.51 -2.74
N GLU A 230 -21.39 -2.75 -2.97
CA GLU A 230 -20.38 -3.41 -2.15
C GLU A 230 -18.98 -2.86 -2.43
N HIS A 231 -18.69 -2.47 -3.67
CA HIS A 231 -17.46 -1.73 -4.00
C HIS A 231 -17.39 -0.37 -3.29
N ARG A 232 -18.47 0.41 -3.29
CA ARG A 232 -18.54 1.70 -2.58
C ARG A 232 -18.32 1.53 -1.07
N LYS A 233 -18.85 0.46 -0.47
CA LYS A 233 -18.58 0.12 0.93
C LYS A 233 -17.11 -0.22 1.18
N ALA A 234 -16.51 -1.03 0.32
CA ALA A 234 -15.09 -1.38 0.42
C ALA A 234 -14.18 -0.15 0.22
N PHE A 235 -14.52 0.71 -0.73
CA PHE A 235 -13.83 1.98 -0.99
C PHE A 235 -13.90 2.93 0.20
N GLN A 236 -15.09 3.09 0.77
CA GLN A 236 -15.27 3.88 1.98
C GLN A 236 -14.47 3.32 3.15
N ALA A 237 -14.53 2.00 3.39
CA ALA A 237 -13.78 1.37 4.47
C ALA A 237 -12.26 1.56 4.31
N MET A 238 -11.76 1.47 3.07
CA MET A 238 -10.36 1.71 2.74
C MET A 238 -9.94 3.15 3.03
N TRP A 239 -10.69 4.15 2.56
CA TRP A 239 -10.37 5.56 2.82
C TRP A 239 -10.52 5.94 4.29
N LEU A 240 -11.59 5.52 4.96
CA LEU A 240 -11.76 5.79 6.39
C LEU A 240 -10.68 5.10 7.23
N GLY A 241 -10.32 3.86 6.87
CA GLY A 241 -9.22 3.13 7.51
C GLY A 241 -7.89 3.88 7.38
N PHE A 242 -7.62 4.47 6.22
CA PHE A 242 -6.42 5.28 5.99
C PHE A 242 -6.45 6.63 6.72
N LEU A 243 -7.58 7.35 6.66
CA LEU A 243 -7.74 8.70 7.23
C LEU A 243 -7.90 8.72 8.75
N LYS A 244 -8.21 7.57 9.38
CA LYS A 244 -8.25 7.42 10.84
C LYS A 244 -6.89 7.69 11.50
N HIS A 245 -5.79 7.51 10.78
CA HIS A 245 -4.44 7.65 11.31
C HIS A 245 -3.90 9.08 11.15
N LYS A 246 -2.90 9.43 11.97
CA LYS A 246 -2.21 10.73 11.89
C LYS A 246 -1.30 10.75 10.66
N LEU A 247 -1.80 11.27 9.54
CA LEU A 247 -1.07 11.35 8.29
C LEU A 247 -0.09 12.54 8.27
N PRO A 248 1.08 12.41 7.61
CA PRO A 248 1.95 13.55 7.32
C PRO A 248 1.23 14.67 6.56
N LEU A 249 1.52 15.93 6.90
CA LEU A 249 0.86 17.12 6.31
C LEU A 249 0.90 17.13 4.78
N GLY A 250 1.99 16.65 4.16
CA GLY A 250 2.11 16.56 2.71
C GLY A 250 1.08 15.61 2.07
N LEU A 251 0.77 14.49 2.73
CA LEU A 251 -0.25 13.55 2.26
C LEU A 251 -1.66 14.09 2.50
N TYR A 252 -1.85 14.77 3.63
CA TYR A 252 -3.11 15.43 3.94
C TYR A 252 -3.55 16.38 2.82
N LYS A 253 -2.64 17.25 2.35
CA LYS A 253 -2.88 18.16 1.23
C LYS A 253 -3.24 17.42 -0.06
N LYS A 254 -2.53 16.32 -0.37
CA LYS A 254 -2.82 15.52 -1.56
C LYS A 254 -4.21 14.89 -1.51
N VAL A 255 -4.65 14.39 -0.35
CA VAL A 255 -6.01 13.87 -0.15
C VAL A 255 -7.04 14.96 -0.41
N LEU A 256 -6.88 16.15 0.18
CA LEU A 256 -7.85 17.25 0.03
C LEU A 256 -8.04 17.67 -1.43
N VAL A 257 -6.96 17.67 -2.23
CA VAL A 257 -7.03 17.99 -3.66
C VAL A 257 -7.94 17.03 -4.42
N ILE A 258 -7.85 15.72 -4.15
CA ILE A 258 -8.64 14.70 -4.87
C ILE A 258 -9.97 14.35 -4.21
N LEU A 259 -10.24 14.90 -3.02
CA LEU A 259 -11.36 14.50 -2.16
C LEU A 259 -12.71 14.70 -2.83
N HIS A 260 -12.93 15.86 -3.42
CA HIS A 260 -14.21 16.26 -4.01
C HIS A 260 -14.52 15.50 -5.31
N ASP A 261 -13.54 15.38 -6.20
CA ASP A 261 -13.75 14.77 -7.52
C ASP A 261 -13.66 13.25 -7.50
N SER A 262 -12.74 12.68 -6.70
CA SER A 262 -12.37 11.26 -6.81
C SER A 262 -12.75 10.41 -5.60
N ILE A 263 -13.05 11.01 -4.44
CA ILE A 263 -13.37 10.25 -3.23
C ILE A 263 -14.85 10.36 -2.88
N LEU A 264 -15.35 11.57 -2.59
CA LEU A 264 -16.72 11.80 -2.10
C LEU A 264 -17.83 11.20 -2.97
N PRO A 265 -17.80 11.29 -4.32
CA PRO A 265 -18.88 10.77 -5.17
C PRO A 265 -19.03 9.24 -5.10
N HIS A 266 -17.98 8.54 -4.66
CA HIS A 266 -17.90 7.08 -4.68
C HIS A 266 -18.03 6.45 -3.29
N LEU A 267 -18.21 7.25 -2.23
CA LEU A 267 -18.48 6.73 -0.89
C LEU A 267 -19.92 6.17 -0.80
N ALA A 268 -20.10 5.14 0.02
CA ALA A 268 -21.45 4.63 0.29
C ALA A 268 -22.26 5.59 1.17
N GLN A 269 -21.59 6.29 2.09
CA GLN A 269 -22.11 7.27 3.04
C GLN A 269 -21.10 8.42 3.19
N PRO A 270 -21.19 9.47 2.35
CA PRO A 270 -20.27 10.61 2.41
C PRO A 270 -20.30 11.37 3.74
N THR A 271 -21.38 11.26 4.53
CA THR A 271 -21.54 11.91 5.83
C THR A 271 -20.50 11.49 6.87
N LEU A 272 -19.89 10.31 6.73
CA LEU A 272 -18.80 9.89 7.63
C LEU A 272 -17.50 10.67 7.43
N MET A 273 -17.39 11.43 6.34
CA MET A 273 -16.23 12.28 6.08
C MET A 273 -16.34 13.66 6.73
N ILE A 274 -17.45 13.97 7.40
CA ILE A 274 -17.74 15.30 7.98
C ILE A 274 -16.74 15.67 9.08
N ASP A 275 -16.48 14.78 10.02
CA ASP A 275 -15.54 15.05 11.11
C ASP A 275 -14.12 15.29 10.57
N PHE A 276 -13.72 14.49 9.57
CA PHE A 276 -12.47 14.69 8.85
C PHE A 276 -12.43 16.06 8.15
N LEU A 277 -13.48 16.42 7.39
CA LEU A 277 -13.58 17.70 6.70
C LEU A 277 -13.56 18.90 7.66
N THR A 278 -14.19 18.76 8.83
CA THR A 278 -14.19 19.78 9.87
C THR A 278 -12.80 19.97 10.45
N SER A 279 -12.09 18.86 10.74
CA SER A 279 -10.68 18.95 11.15
C SER A 279 -9.77 19.51 10.04
N ALA A 280 -10.08 19.23 8.77
CA ALA A 280 -9.34 19.75 7.62
C ALA A 280 -9.49 21.25 7.45
N TYR A 281 -10.68 21.75 7.74
CA TYR A 281 -10.98 23.16 7.77
C TYR A 281 -10.12 23.89 8.81
N ASP A 282 -10.07 23.36 10.04
CA ASP A 282 -9.33 23.98 11.15
C ASP A 282 -7.81 24.03 10.86
N VAL A 283 -7.27 22.99 10.21
CA VAL A 283 -5.84 22.88 9.89
C VAL A 283 -5.43 23.62 8.61
N GLY A 284 -6.30 23.66 7.59
CA GLY A 284 -5.95 24.10 6.23
C GLY A 284 -6.38 25.51 5.84
N GLY A 285 -7.08 26.25 6.71
CA GLY A 285 -7.43 27.65 6.47
C GLY A 285 -8.17 27.89 5.14
N ALA A 286 -7.84 28.99 4.44
CA ALA A 286 -8.48 29.39 3.18
C ALA A 286 -8.41 28.34 2.05
N VAL A 287 -7.41 27.44 2.05
CA VAL A 287 -7.26 26.39 1.01
C VAL A 287 -8.31 25.29 1.19
N SER A 288 -8.59 24.88 2.43
CA SER A 288 -9.67 23.93 2.73
C SER A 288 -11.03 24.51 2.36
N LEU A 289 -11.22 25.82 2.57
CA LEU A 289 -12.44 26.54 2.23
C LEU A 289 -12.73 26.61 0.74
N LEU A 290 -11.72 26.89 -0.10
CA LEU A 290 -11.90 26.93 -1.55
C LEU A 290 -12.26 25.55 -2.13
N THR A 291 -11.60 24.48 -1.67
CA THR A 291 -11.92 23.11 -2.10
C THR A 291 -13.31 22.66 -1.66
N LEU A 292 -13.79 23.19 -0.54
CA LEU A 292 -15.10 22.91 0.00
C LEU A 292 -16.18 23.72 -0.74
N GLN A 293 -16.00 25.04 -0.84
CA GLN A 293 -16.95 25.99 -1.43
C GLN A 293 -17.29 25.71 -2.90
N GLN A 294 -16.36 25.17 -3.68
CA GLN A 294 -16.54 25.05 -5.13
C GLN A 294 -17.40 23.83 -5.55
N HIS A 295 -17.54 22.78 -4.73
CA HIS A 295 -18.03 21.47 -5.20
C HIS A 295 -18.85 20.62 -4.19
N TYR A 296 -19.52 21.19 -3.19
CA TYR A 296 -20.26 20.40 -2.20
C TYR A 296 -21.40 19.53 -2.80
N HIS A 297 -21.38 18.23 -2.46
CA HIS A 297 -22.52 17.33 -2.63
C HIS A 297 -23.67 17.76 -1.71
N PRO A 298 -24.93 17.85 -2.18
CA PRO A 298 -26.05 18.44 -1.44
C PRO A 298 -26.43 17.71 -0.13
N GLU A 299 -25.99 16.47 0.04
CA GLU A 299 -26.21 15.71 1.28
C GLU A 299 -25.21 16.06 2.39
N VAL A 300 -23.96 16.41 2.02
CA VAL A 300 -22.93 16.78 3.00
C VAL A 300 -23.13 18.22 3.47
N SER A 301 -23.55 19.13 2.59
CA SER A 301 -23.86 20.52 2.95
C SER A 301 -25.07 20.68 3.89
N LYS A 302 -25.98 19.69 3.91
CA LYS A 302 -27.10 19.65 4.87
C LYS A 302 -26.68 19.14 6.24
N ALA A 303 -25.72 18.21 6.29
CA ALA A 303 -25.31 17.54 7.52
C ALA A 303 -24.19 18.30 8.25
N VAL A 304 -23.25 18.88 7.51
CA VAL A 304 -22.36 19.90 8.05
C VAL A 304 -23.19 21.17 8.09
N SER A 305 -23.47 21.74 9.26
CA SER A 305 -24.18 23.03 9.37
C SER A 305 -23.30 24.17 8.85
N ILE A 306 -23.02 24.20 7.54
CA ILE A 306 -22.22 25.23 6.86
C ILE A 306 -23.12 26.38 6.39
N ALA A 307 -24.44 26.32 6.64
CA ALA A 307 -25.36 27.40 6.29
C ALA A 307 -24.89 28.79 6.78
N PRO A 308 -24.34 28.97 8.01
CA PRO A 308 -23.82 30.27 8.45
C PRO A 308 -22.45 30.65 7.86
N LEU A 309 -21.74 29.70 7.23
CA LEU A 309 -20.40 29.89 6.64
C LEU A 309 -20.45 30.00 5.11
N LEU A 310 -21.50 29.50 4.46
CA LEU A 310 -21.80 29.68 3.04
C LEU A 310 -22.26 31.11 2.71
N GLU A 311 -22.76 31.84 3.71
CA GLU A 311 -23.05 33.27 3.60
C GLU A 311 -21.79 34.14 3.74
N LEU A 312 -20.67 33.57 4.16
CA LEU A 312 -19.43 34.33 4.22
C LEU A 312 -18.81 34.43 2.83
N THR A 313 -18.81 35.64 2.30
CA THR A 313 -18.11 35.94 1.05
C THR A 313 -16.61 35.66 1.23
N ALA A 314 -15.89 35.37 0.15
CA ALA A 314 -14.43 35.12 0.17
C ALA A 314 -13.64 36.22 0.94
N TYR A 315 -14.23 37.41 1.04
CA TYR A 315 -13.78 38.54 1.85
C TYR A 315 -13.77 38.28 3.37
N GLU A 316 -14.84 37.72 3.93
CA GLU A 316 -14.94 37.47 5.38
C GLU A 316 -14.08 36.28 5.82
N ILE A 317 -13.83 35.35 4.91
CA ILE A 317 -12.86 34.26 5.08
C ILE A 317 -11.44 34.84 5.16
N PHE A 318 -11.10 35.76 4.25
CA PHE A 318 -9.80 36.44 4.22
C PHE A 318 -9.59 37.29 5.47
N GLU A 319 -10.61 38.01 5.93
CA GLU A 319 -10.63 38.76 7.19
C GLU A 319 -10.42 37.85 8.43
N ARG A 320 -10.98 36.63 8.43
CA ARG A 320 -10.77 35.66 9.52
C ARG A 320 -9.37 35.07 9.52
N ASP A 321 -8.77 34.82 8.35
CA ASP A 321 -7.37 34.40 8.26
C ASP A 321 -6.41 35.55 8.61
N LEU A 322 -6.76 36.81 8.34
CA LEU A 322 -6.06 38.00 8.82
C LEU A 322 -6.19 38.21 10.33
N LYS A 323 -7.33 37.82 10.92
CA LYS A 323 -7.62 37.92 12.37
C LYS A 323 -7.08 36.74 13.19
N LYS A 324 -6.69 35.62 12.56
CA LYS A 324 -5.87 34.60 13.24
C LYS A 324 -4.56 35.28 13.64
N LYS A 325 -4.35 35.42 14.96
CA LYS A 325 -3.03 35.81 15.47
C LYS A 325 -2.02 34.84 14.84
N ARG A 326 -1.03 35.41 14.14
CA ARG A 326 0.15 34.68 13.65
C ARG A 326 0.58 33.73 14.77
N PRO A 327 0.95 32.46 14.49
CA PRO A 327 1.76 31.74 15.47
C PRO A 327 2.93 32.66 15.79
N GLU A 328 3.11 32.98 17.08
CA GLU A 328 4.20 33.84 17.50
C GLU A 328 5.47 33.36 16.81
N PRO A 329 6.25 34.26 16.16
CA PRO A 329 7.52 33.86 15.61
C PRO A 329 8.33 33.37 16.80
N VAL A 330 8.50 32.05 16.92
CA VAL A 330 9.49 31.49 17.83
C VAL A 330 10.79 32.17 17.44
N PRO A 331 11.39 33.02 18.30
CA PRO A 331 12.57 33.77 17.92
C PRO A 331 13.66 32.75 17.60
N LEU A 332 14.13 32.74 16.35
CA LEU A 332 15.41 32.13 15.98
C LEU A 332 16.54 33.07 16.44
N GLU A 333 16.52 33.42 17.72
CA GLU A 333 17.65 34.03 18.39
C GLU A 333 18.16 33.00 19.38
N PHE A 334 19.42 32.61 19.17
CA PHE A 334 20.15 31.70 20.04
C PHE A 334 20.30 32.39 21.40
N LEU A 335 19.37 32.12 22.32
CA LEU A 335 19.49 32.57 23.69
C LEU A 335 20.61 31.78 24.36
N PRO A 336 21.70 32.42 24.82
CA PRO A 336 22.73 31.72 25.57
C PRO A 336 22.12 31.14 26.85
N PRO A 337 22.53 29.93 27.28
CA PRO A 337 21.92 29.25 28.41
C PRO A 337 22.05 30.08 29.68
N GLN A 338 20.91 30.57 30.19
CA GLN A 338 20.83 31.10 31.54
C GLN A 338 20.93 29.93 32.52
N GLY A 339 21.88 30.02 33.45
CA GLY A 339 22.17 28.96 34.42
C GLY A 339 20.91 28.47 35.17
N LEU A 340 20.98 27.22 35.62
CA LEU A 340 19.89 26.33 36.04
C LEU A 340 18.92 26.85 37.15
N LEU A 341 19.08 28.07 37.66
CA LEU A 341 18.22 28.64 38.71
C LEU A 341 17.96 30.16 38.59
N GLY A 342 18.17 30.78 37.42
CA GLY A 342 17.58 32.10 37.12
C GLY A 342 17.96 33.26 38.05
N ARG A 343 19.19 33.31 38.58
CA ARG A 343 19.74 34.49 39.27
C ARG A 343 20.85 35.14 38.45
N HIS A 344 20.80 36.47 38.34
CA HIS A 344 21.64 37.27 37.42
C HIS A 344 23.13 37.37 37.80
N ASP A 345 23.53 36.96 39.01
CA ASP A 345 24.92 37.11 39.48
C ASP A 345 25.48 35.78 40.02
N SER A 346 25.72 34.81 39.14
CA SER A 346 26.56 33.66 39.48
C SER A 346 27.72 33.54 38.49
N LEU A 347 28.90 33.26 39.03
CA LEU A 347 30.22 33.18 38.38
C LEU A 347 30.32 32.27 37.12
N CYS A 348 29.25 31.56 36.75
CA CYS A 348 29.24 30.64 35.62
C CYS A 348 29.10 31.29 34.23
N SER A 349 28.80 32.60 34.12
CA SER A 349 28.74 33.29 32.82
C SER A 349 30.11 33.66 32.25
N GLN A 350 31.17 33.64 33.06
CA GLN A 350 32.51 34.07 32.65
C GLN A 350 33.40 32.96 32.06
N LEU A 351 32.97 31.70 32.04
CA LEU A 351 33.80 30.61 31.48
C LEU A 351 33.59 30.35 29.98
N PHE A 352 32.55 30.90 29.36
CA PHE A 352 32.20 30.64 27.95
C PHE A 352 32.45 31.80 26.99
N THR A 353 33.10 32.88 27.43
CA THR A 353 33.53 33.99 26.56
C THR A 353 35.00 33.93 26.16
N LEU A 354 35.73 32.87 26.52
CA LEU A 354 37.10 32.62 26.05
C LEU A 354 37.25 31.17 25.57
N SER A 355 36.83 30.90 24.33
CA SER A 355 37.40 29.91 23.40
C SER A 355 36.72 30.01 22.04
#